data_AF-A0A366XPJ8-F1
#
_entry.id   AF-A0A366XPJ8-F1
#
_cell.length_a   1.000
_cell.length_b   1.000
_cell.length_c   1.000
_cell.angle_alpha   90.00
_cell.angle_beta   90.00
_cell.angle_gamma   90.00
#
_symmetry.space_group_name_H-M   'P 1'
#
loop_
_entity.id
_entity.type
_entity.pdbx_description
1 polymer ?
#
loop_
_entity_poly.entity_id
_entity_poly.type
_entity_poly.pdbx_seq_one_letter_code
_entity_poly.pdbx_strand_id
1 'polypeptide(L)'
;MAKTSAERRRDISTRRRESGWTTKKIHLSEYSLDGLSFLATELGFDYKVLNQEENLSLLVEYCITNTYDMHFNEGDDFANDPPSSKLALQLWKYHLMIKHLKSNGKNNASIVDFMNSWDHYTPPAITKQGLAIDDYRTVVYCPIKWTRNLVAKLSDKKRVDDYISRLNLIRNVL
;
A
#
# COMPACT_ATOMS: atom_id res chain seq x y z
N MET A 1 -28.83 6.09 -4.38
CA MET A 1 -28.46 7.26 -3.53
C MET A 1 -26.99 7.16 -3.18
N ALA A 2 -26.23 8.26 -3.23
CA ALA A 2 -24.81 8.26 -2.85
C ALA A 2 -24.66 8.24 -1.33
N LYS A 3 -23.77 7.38 -0.80
CA LYS A 3 -23.47 7.31 0.66
C LYS A 3 -23.00 8.68 1.17
N THR A 4 -23.45 9.08 2.35
CA THR A 4 -22.97 10.28 3.06
C THR A 4 -21.51 10.10 3.50
N SER A 5 -20.82 11.21 3.81
CA SER A 5 -19.43 11.17 4.31
C SER A 5 -19.31 10.37 5.61
N ALA A 6 -20.28 10.48 6.53
CA ALA A 6 -20.31 9.75 7.78
C ALA A 6 -20.51 8.23 7.60
N GLU A 7 -21.34 7.83 6.62
CA GLU A 7 -21.51 6.42 6.25
C GLU A 7 -20.24 5.88 5.62
N ARG A 8 -19.59 6.63 4.72
CA ARG A 8 -18.29 6.25 4.13
C ARG A 8 -17.22 6.03 5.19
N ARG A 9 -17.13 6.92 6.20
CA ARG A 9 -16.19 6.78 7.33
C ARG A 9 -16.45 5.53 8.17
N ARG A 10 -17.72 5.23 8.45
CA ARG A 10 -18.10 4.01 9.19
C ARG A 10 -17.72 2.75 8.41
N ASP A 11 -18.00 2.74 7.11
CA ASP A 11 -17.67 1.63 6.21
C ASP A 11 -16.15 1.36 6.17
N ILE A 12 -15.35 2.42 6.01
CA ILE A 12 -13.88 2.35 6.06
C ILE A 12 -13.39 1.84 7.42
N SER A 13 -13.96 2.34 8.51
CA SER A 13 -13.57 1.89 9.86
C SER A 13 -13.90 0.41 10.09
N THR A 14 -15.05 -0.07 9.60
CA THR A 14 -15.44 -1.48 9.70
C THR A 14 -14.48 -2.36 8.92
N ARG A 15 -14.21 -2.02 7.65
CA ARG A 15 -13.23 -2.71 6.79
C ARG A 15 -11.85 -2.82 7.42
N ARG A 16 -11.36 -1.72 8.00
CA ARG A 16 -10.08 -1.67 8.70
C ARG A 16 -10.07 -2.67 9.88
N ARG A 17 -11.11 -2.66 10.72
CA ARG A 17 -11.24 -3.59 11.84
C ARG A 17 -11.24 -5.04 11.40
N GLU A 18 -11.96 -5.38 10.33
CA GLU A 18 -11.99 -6.73 9.76
C GLU A 18 -10.63 -7.18 9.18
N SER A 19 -9.79 -6.22 8.79
CA SER A 19 -8.42 -6.44 8.32
C SER A 19 -7.38 -6.51 9.44
N GLY A 20 -7.79 -6.39 10.71
CA GLY A 20 -6.90 -6.32 11.87
C GLY A 20 -6.42 -4.92 12.24
N TRP A 21 -6.91 -3.89 11.56
CA TRP A 21 -6.47 -2.51 11.77
C TRP A 21 -7.40 -1.79 12.74
N THR A 22 -6.82 -1.05 13.68
CA THR A 22 -7.59 -0.30 14.67
C THR A 22 -7.63 1.18 14.33
N THR A 23 -8.83 1.76 14.29
CA THR A 23 -8.96 3.21 14.11
C THR A 23 -8.69 3.93 15.43
N LYS A 24 -7.73 4.87 15.40
CA LYS A 24 -7.41 5.76 16.52
C LYS A 24 -7.57 7.20 16.06
N LYS A 25 -8.10 8.06 16.94
CA LYS A 25 -8.09 9.50 16.70
C LYS A 25 -6.70 10.04 17.04
N ILE A 26 -6.16 10.86 16.16
CA ILE A 26 -4.92 11.59 16.37
C ILE A 26 -5.16 13.07 16.13
N HIS A 27 -4.45 13.91 16.86
CA HIS A 27 -4.44 15.36 16.67
C HIS A 27 -3.06 15.75 16.15
N LEU A 28 -3.02 16.44 15.02
CA LEU A 28 -1.79 16.85 14.35
C LEU A 28 -1.74 18.39 14.30
N SER A 29 -0.55 18.95 14.52
CA SER A 29 -0.33 20.38 14.30
C SER A 29 -0.26 20.70 12.80
N GLU A 30 -0.39 21.97 12.45
CA GLU A 30 -0.20 22.43 11.06
C GLU A 30 1.19 22.06 10.54
N TYR A 31 2.24 22.23 11.35
CA TYR A 31 3.59 21.79 11.01
C TYR A 31 3.67 20.29 10.65
N SER A 32 2.98 19.42 11.40
CA SER A 32 2.93 18.00 11.09
C SER A 32 2.15 17.71 9.80
N LEU A 33 1.06 18.46 9.53
CA LEU A 33 0.30 18.33 8.30
C LEU A 33 1.11 18.79 7.08
N ASP A 34 1.89 19.85 7.21
CA ASP A 34 2.82 20.33 6.19
C ASP A 34 3.91 19.30 5.92
N GLY A 35 4.50 18.74 6.98
CA GLY A 35 5.49 17.66 6.87
C GLY A 35 4.94 16.41 6.18
N LEU A 36 3.70 16.01 6.50
CA LEU A 36 3.02 14.91 5.81
C LEU A 36 2.76 15.22 4.34
N SER A 37 2.42 16.48 4.03
CA SER A 37 2.18 16.92 2.65
C SER A 37 3.45 16.96 1.81
N PHE A 38 4.55 17.41 2.42
CA PHE A 38 5.88 17.36 1.82
C PHE A 38 6.28 15.91 1.53
N LEU A 39 6.19 15.03 2.53
CA LEU A 39 6.52 13.62 2.38
C LEU A 39 5.63 12.92 1.33
N ALA A 40 4.35 13.26 1.27
CA ALA A 40 3.45 12.73 0.25
C ALA A 40 3.91 13.10 -1.16
N THR A 41 4.37 14.33 -1.35
CA THR A 41 4.92 14.81 -2.63
C THR A 41 6.19 14.03 -2.98
N GLU A 42 7.09 13.90 -2.01
CA GLU A 42 8.31 13.10 -2.15
C GLU A 42 8.03 11.63 -2.47
N LEU A 43 6.88 11.08 -2.09
CA LEU A 43 6.50 9.71 -2.45
C LEU A 43 5.71 9.62 -3.77
N GLY A 44 5.36 10.74 -4.41
CA GLY A 44 4.64 10.77 -5.68
C GLY A 44 3.12 10.67 -5.55
N PHE A 45 2.55 11.16 -4.45
CA PHE A 45 1.10 11.32 -4.33
C PHE A 45 0.62 12.56 -5.10
N ASP A 46 -0.55 12.47 -5.72
CA ASP A 46 -1.26 13.63 -6.25
C ASP A 46 -1.97 14.34 -5.08
N TYR A 47 -1.70 15.64 -4.92
CA TYR A 47 -2.30 16.52 -3.91
C TYR A 47 -3.83 16.43 -3.86
N LYS A 48 -4.50 16.22 -5.00
CA LYS A 48 -5.97 16.13 -5.07
C LYS A 48 -6.54 14.92 -4.34
N VAL A 49 -5.76 13.84 -4.22
CA VAL A 49 -6.18 12.59 -3.57
C VAL A 49 -5.48 12.37 -2.22
N LEU A 50 -4.51 13.20 -1.86
CA LEU A 50 -3.78 13.10 -0.60
C LEU A 50 -4.69 13.23 0.63
N ASN A 51 -5.66 14.15 0.55
CA ASN A 51 -6.63 14.40 1.63
C ASN A 51 -7.63 13.26 1.84
N GLN A 52 -7.57 12.19 1.04
CA GLN A 52 -8.35 10.98 1.30
C GLN A 52 -7.82 10.30 2.56
N GLU A 53 -8.73 9.96 3.48
CA GLU A 53 -8.42 9.37 4.79
C GLU A 53 -7.56 8.09 4.72
N GLU A 54 -7.56 7.38 3.59
CA GLU A 54 -6.73 6.19 3.38
C GLU A 54 -5.28 6.52 3.04
N ASN A 55 -5.03 7.56 2.24
CA ASN A 55 -3.68 7.97 1.85
C ASN A 55 -2.97 8.65 3.02
N LEU A 56 -3.68 9.52 3.75
CA LEU A 56 -3.13 10.14 4.95
C LEU A 56 -2.81 9.11 6.03
N SER A 57 -3.71 8.15 6.27
CA SER A 57 -3.46 7.07 7.24
C SER A 57 -2.25 6.24 6.87
N LEU A 58 -2.05 5.95 5.57
CA LEU A 58 -0.91 5.21 5.07
C LEU A 58 0.41 5.96 5.29
N LEU A 59 0.42 7.29 5.10
CA LEU A 59 1.60 8.12 5.35
C LEU A 59 1.95 8.21 6.84
N VAL A 60 0.93 8.35 7.70
CA VAL A 60 1.14 8.38 9.15
C VAL A 60 1.73 7.05 9.64
N GLU A 61 1.20 5.92 9.15
CA GLU A 61 1.71 4.59 9.48
C GLU A 61 3.16 4.40 9.00
N TYR A 62 3.46 4.85 7.78
CA TYR A 62 4.83 4.87 7.28
C TYR A 62 5.79 5.64 8.19
N CYS A 63 5.42 6.84 8.65
CA CYS A 63 6.24 7.62 9.57
C CYS A 63 6.46 6.90 10.91
N ILE A 64 5.43 6.27 11.45
CA ILE A 64 5.51 5.51 12.72
C ILE A 64 6.44 4.31 12.55
N THR A 65 6.25 3.51 11.50
CA THR A 65 7.08 2.32 11.26
C THR A 65 8.53 2.70 11.02
N ASN A 66 8.80 3.68 10.16
CA ASN A 66 10.18 4.11 9.88
C ASN A 66 10.89 4.61 11.16
N THR A 67 10.16 5.37 11.99
CA THR A 67 10.68 5.82 13.28
C THR A 67 10.95 4.63 14.21
N TYR A 68 10.04 3.65 14.26
CA TYR A 68 10.18 2.48 15.09
C TYR A 68 11.39 1.62 14.67
N ASP A 69 11.54 1.35 13.38
CA ASP A 69 12.62 0.55 12.82
C ASP A 69 13.99 1.24 13.01
N MET A 70 14.08 2.54 12.73
CA MET A 70 15.31 3.32 12.91
C MET A 70 15.80 3.37 14.36
N HIS A 71 14.90 3.29 15.34
CA HIS A 71 15.23 3.50 16.75
C HIS A 71 15.23 2.23 17.61
N PHE A 72 14.54 1.16 17.20
CA PHE A 72 14.23 0.06 18.11
C PHE A 72 14.46 -1.36 17.56
N ASN A 73 14.83 -1.55 16.28
CA ASN A 73 14.89 -2.90 15.70
C ASN A 73 16.10 -3.14 14.76
N GLU A 74 17.01 -4.04 15.16
CA GLU A 74 17.97 -4.71 14.25
C GLU A 74 17.47 -6.10 13.78
N GLY A 75 16.37 -6.61 14.34
CA GLY A 75 15.93 -8.01 14.17
C GLY A 75 14.54 -8.20 13.56
N ASP A 76 13.86 -7.14 13.15
CA ASP A 76 12.53 -7.26 12.54
C ASP A 76 12.62 -7.61 11.05
N ASP A 77 11.58 -8.28 10.52
CA ASP A 77 11.49 -8.71 9.12
C ASP A 77 11.67 -7.54 8.10
N PHE A 78 11.58 -6.27 8.54
CA PHE A 78 11.65 -5.07 7.69
C PHE A 78 12.92 -4.22 7.87
N ALA A 79 14.02 -4.82 8.34
CA ALA A 79 15.30 -4.14 8.53
C ALA A 79 16.00 -3.57 7.28
N ASN A 80 15.39 -3.51 6.09
CA ASN A 80 16.05 -2.97 4.90
C ASN A 80 15.12 -2.04 4.11
N ASP A 81 15.44 -0.76 4.24
CA ASP A 81 14.96 0.43 3.55
C ASP A 81 13.44 0.68 3.49
N PRO A 82 12.95 1.79 4.08
CA PRO A 82 11.55 2.17 3.99
C PRO A 82 11.16 2.38 2.51
N PRO A 83 9.91 2.02 2.10
CA PRO A 83 9.48 2.16 0.72
C PRO A 83 9.62 3.60 0.24
N SER A 84 10.39 3.80 -0.83
CA SER A 84 10.76 5.12 -1.36
C SER A 84 9.81 5.62 -2.45
N SER A 85 8.67 4.97 -2.67
CA SER A 85 7.66 5.44 -3.62
C SER A 85 6.25 5.07 -3.15
N LYS A 86 5.24 5.84 -3.57
CA LYS A 86 3.81 5.56 -3.32
C LYS A 86 3.43 4.14 -3.72
N LEU A 87 3.94 3.68 -4.85
CA LEU A 87 3.65 2.35 -5.39
C LEU A 87 4.27 1.24 -4.54
N ALA A 88 5.52 1.42 -4.09
CA ALA A 88 6.15 0.52 -3.13
C ALA A 88 5.41 0.50 -1.79
N LEU A 89 5.02 1.66 -1.28
CA LEU A 89 4.28 1.81 -0.02
C LEU A 89 2.91 1.11 -0.07
N GLN A 90 2.20 1.25 -1.19
CA GLN A 90 0.93 0.55 -1.41
C GLN A 90 1.10 -0.97 -1.46
N LEU A 91 2.16 -1.47 -2.11
CA LEU A 91 2.44 -2.90 -2.20
C LEU A 91 2.81 -3.49 -0.83
N TRP A 92 3.60 -2.74 -0.05
CA TRP A 92 3.94 -3.08 1.33
C TRP A 92 2.71 -3.18 2.24
N LYS A 93 1.81 -2.18 2.19
CA LYS A 93 0.53 -2.21 2.91
C LYS A 93 -0.25 -3.50 2.64
N TYR A 94 -0.40 -3.88 1.38
CA TYR A 94 -1.16 -5.06 1.01
C TYR A 94 -0.48 -6.36 1.43
N HIS A 95 0.84 -6.41 1.41
CA HIS A 95 1.59 -7.53 1.97
C HIS A 95 1.25 -7.75 3.45
N LEU A 96 1.30 -6.68 4.26
CA LEU A 96 0.99 -6.76 5.69
C LEU A 96 -0.46 -7.23 5.93
N MET A 97 -1.41 -6.68 5.19
CA MET A 97 -2.81 -7.05 5.32
C MET A 97 -3.04 -8.53 4.96
N ILE A 98 -2.38 -9.03 3.90
CA ILE A 98 -2.47 -10.44 3.51
C ILE A 98 -1.80 -11.35 4.56
N LYS A 99 -0.62 -10.97 5.08
CA LYS A 99 0.06 -11.70 6.16
C LYS A 99 -0.86 -11.85 7.37
N HIS A 100 -1.51 -10.77 7.78
CA HIS A 100 -2.48 -10.78 8.89
C HIS A 100 -3.71 -11.66 8.60
N LEU A 101 -4.33 -11.53 7.43
CA LEU A 101 -5.49 -12.35 7.08
C LEU A 101 -5.13 -13.85 7.03
N LYS A 102 -3.92 -14.18 6.57
CA LYS A 102 -3.39 -15.55 6.57
C LYS A 102 -3.10 -16.08 7.97
N SER A 103 -2.53 -15.27 8.86
CA SER A 103 -2.32 -15.68 10.26
C SER A 103 -3.63 -15.98 10.98
N ASN A 104 -4.74 -15.38 10.53
CA ASN A 104 -6.09 -15.68 11.01
C ASN A 104 -6.76 -16.85 10.26
N GLY A 105 -6.00 -17.67 9.53
CA GLY A 105 -6.49 -18.89 8.87
C GLY A 105 -7.21 -18.67 7.54
N LYS A 106 -7.21 -17.45 6.97
CA LYS A 106 -7.84 -17.22 5.66
C LYS A 106 -6.98 -17.80 4.52
N ASN A 107 -7.62 -18.54 3.62
CA ASN A 107 -6.97 -19.02 2.40
C ASN A 107 -6.94 -17.94 1.29
N ASN A 108 -6.18 -18.17 0.23
CA ASN A 108 -6.04 -17.21 -0.86
C ASN A 108 -7.37 -16.84 -1.55
N ALA A 109 -8.33 -17.77 -1.64
CA ALA A 109 -9.63 -17.49 -2.25
C ALA A 109 -10.47 -16.54 -1.37
N SER A 110 -10.56 -16.83 -0.07
CA SER A 110 -11.27 -15.98 0.88
C SER A 110 -10.67 -14.57 0.99
N ILE A 111 -9.36 -14.45 0.82
CA ILE A 111 -8.68 -13.14 0.77
C ILE A 111 -9.04 -12.40 -0.53
N VAL A 112 -9.10 -13.07 -1.68
CA VAL A 112 -9.54 -12.45 -2.93
C VAL A 112 -10.97 -11.95 -2.83
N ASP A 113 -11.87 -12.78 -2.27
CA ASP A 113 -13.27 -12.41 -2.08
C ASP A 113 -13.39 -11.19 -1.17
N PHE A 114 -12.65 -11.17 -0.05
CA PHE A 114 -12.56 -10.02 0.85
C PHE A 114 -12.08 -8.75 0.13
N MET A 115 -10.98 -8.83 -0.63
CA MET A 115 -10.41 -7.66 -1.30
C MET A 115 -11.34 -7.08 -2.35
N ASN A 116 -12.00 -7.94 -3.12
CA ASN A 116 -12.95 -7.53 -4.15
C ASN A 116 -14.29 -7.05 -3.55
N SER A 117 -14.81 -7.69 -2.50
CA SER A 117 -16.07 -7.28 -1.87
C SER A 117 -16.01 -5.88 -1.26
N TRP A 118 -14.81 -5.46 -0.88
CA TRP A 118 -14.55 -4.18 -0.25
C TRP A 118 -13.91 -3.15 -1.20
N ASP A 119 -13.90 -3.43 -2.51
CA ASP A 119 -13.34 -2.57 -3.56
C ASP A 119 -11.94 -2.03 -3.21
N HIS A 120 -11.08 -2.88 -2.63
CA HIS A 120 -9.69 -2.49 -2.41
C HIS A 120 -9.00 -2.32 -3.77
N TYR A 121 -8.32 -1.18 -3.96
CA TYR A 121 -7.42 -1.02 -5.10
C TYR A 121 -6.43 -2.19 -5.17
N THR A 122 -6.09 -2.64 -6.36
CA THR A 122 -5.02 -3.62 -6.50
C THR A 122 -3.66 -2.93 -6.39
N PRO A 123 -2.62 -3.61 -5.88
CA PRO A 123 -1.25 -3.12 -5.98
C PRO A 123 -0.82 -2.90 -7.44
N PRO A 124 0.18 -2.05 -7.66
CA PRO A 124 0.82 -1.89 -8.96
C PRO A 124 1.44 -3.20 -9.46
N ALA A 125 1.37 -3.38 -10.77
CA ALA A 125 1.98 -4.46 -11.52
C ALA A 125 2.90 -3.89 -12.62
N ILE A 126 4.07 -4.49 -12.80
CA ILE A 126 5.03 -4.21 -13.86
C ILE A 126 4.81 -5.22 -15.00
N THR A 127 4.65 -4.71 -16.21
CA THR A 127 4.69 -5.50 -17.45
C THR A 127 5.68 -4.89 -18.43
N LYS A 128 6.20 -5.73 -19.34
CA LYS A 128 6.91 -5.25 -20.53
C LYS A 128 5.88 -5.12 -21.65
N GLN A 129 5.78 -3.95 -22.26
CA GLN A 129 4.98 -3.71 -23.44
C GLN A 129 5.91 -3.59 -24.64
N GLY A 130 5.76 -4.48 -25.62
CA GLY A 130 6.53 -4.42 -26.86
C GLY A 130 5.99 -3.33 -27.78
N LEU A 131 6.89 -2.50 -28.30
CA LEU A 131 6.65 -1.52 -29.37
C LEU A 131 7.12 -2.08 -30.72
N ALA A 132 8.10 -2.98 -30.73
CA ALA A 132 8.58 -3.79 -31.85
C ALA A 132 9.31 -5.05 -31.35
N ILE A 133 9.71 -5.95 -32.27
CA ILE A 133 10.65 -7.05 -31.97
C ILE A 133 11.95 -6.36 -31.55
N ASP A 134 12.27 -6.42 -30.25
CA ASP A 134 13.44 -5.83 -29.56
C ASP A 134 13.31 -4.41 -28.98
N ASP A 135 12.13 -3.77 -29.07
CA ASP A 135 11.86 -2.51 -28.35
C ASP A 135 10.76 -2.73 -27.29
N TYR A 136 11.14 -2.74 -26.01
CA TYR A 136 10.22 -2.95 -24.89
C TYR A 136 10.24 -1.77 -23.94
N ARG A 137 9.06 -1.18 -23.70
CA ARG A 137 8.87 -0.23 -22.60
C ARG A 137 8.36 -0.95 -21.36
N THR A 138 8.96 -0.66 -20.22
CA THR A 138 8.43 -1.10 -18.92
C THR A 138 7.25 -0.21 -18.55
N VAL A 139 6.09 -0.83 -18.29
CA VAL A 139 4.87 -0.12 -17.90
C VAL A 139 4.41 -0.61 -16.54
N VAL A 140 4.03 0.34 -15.69
CA VAL A 140 3.41 0.08 -14.40
C VAL A 140 1.92 0.35 -14.51
N TYR A 141 1.09 -0.63 -14.14
CA TYR A 141 -0.36 -0.55 -14.17
C TYR A 141 -0.96 -1.18 -12.92
N CYS A 142 -2.15 -0.77 -12.49
CA CYS A 142 -2.88 -1.44 -11.42
C CYS A 142 -3.90 -2.40 -12.06
N PRO A 143 -3.86 -3.71 -11.80
CA PRO A 143 -4.89 -4.64 -12.27
C PRO A 143 -6.32 -4.20 -11.88
N ILE A 144 -7.33 -4.65 -12.62
CA ILE A 144 -8.71 -4.22 -12.34
C ILE A 144 -9.29 -4.98 -11.13
N LYS A 145 -8.82 -6.20 -10.86
CA LYS A 145 -9.37 -7.09 -9.82
C LYS A 145 -8.30 -7.89 -9.09
N TRP A 146 -8.60 -8.27 -7.86
CA TRP A 146 -7.78 -9.19 -7.09
C TRP A 146 -7.89 -10.62 -7.62
N THR A 147 -6.76 -11.32 -7.63
CA THR A 147 -6.69 -12.72 -8.08
C THR A 147 -5.93 -13.57 -7.07
N ARG A 148 -6.18 -14.90 -7.08
CA ARG A 148 -5.50 -15.83 -6.17
C ARG A 148 -3.98 -15.81 -6.35
N ASN A 149 -3.53 -15.64 -7.60
CA ASN A 149 -2.12 -15.51 -7.94
C ASN A 149 -1.53 -14.22 -7.36
N LEU A 150 -2.26 -13.10 -7.45
CA LEU A 150 -1.83 -11.83 -6.87
C LEU A 150 -1.67 -11.95 -5.34
N VAL A 151 -2.66 -12.54 -4.66
CA VAL A 151 -2.58 -12.80 -3.21
C VAL A 151 -1.40 -13.69 -2.87
N ALA A 152 -1.18 -14.78 -3.63
CA ALA A 152 -0.04 -15.67 -3.42
C ALA A 152 1.31 -14.93 -3.56
N LYS A 153 1.46 -14.08 -4.58
CA LYS A 153 2.67 -13.26 -4.78
C LYS A 153 2.90 -12.30 -3.63
N LEU A 154 1.86 -11.59 -3.20
CA LEU A 154 1.96 -10.63 -2.10
C LEU A 154 2.10 -11.27 -0.72
N SER A 155 1.92 -12.59 -0.61
CA SER A 155 2.19 -13.32 0.65
C SER A 155 3.66 -13.66 0.83
N ASP A 156 4.43 -13.66 -0.26
CA ASP A 156 5.84 -14.03 -0.28
C ASP A 156 6.68 -12.76 -0.14
N LYS A 157 7.34 -12.62 1.01
CA LYS A 157 8.14 -11.45 1.35
C LYS A 157 9.26 -11.20 0.33
N LYS A 158 10.00 -12.24 -0.05
CA LYS A 158 11.12 -12.12 -0.99
C LYS A 158 10.64 -11.59 -2.34
N ARG A 159 9.45 -12.01 -2.78
CA ARG A 159 8.83 -11.49 -4.01
C ARG A 159 8.37 -10.05 -3.87
N VAL A 160 7.87 -9.67 -2.71
CA VAL A 160 7.46 -8.29 -2.41
C VAL A 160 8.67 -7.35 -2.41
N ASP A 161 9.76 -7.75 -1.77
CA ASP A 161 11.01 -6.96 -1.72
C ASP A 161 11.61 -6.79 -3.13
N ASP A 162 11.64 -7.86 -3.94
CA ASP A 162 12.07 -7.79 -5.36
C ASP A 162 11.18 -6.82 -6.16
N TYR A 163 9.86 -6.87 -5.92
CA TYR A 163 8.92 -5.96 -6.58
C TYR A 163 9.19 -4.50 -6.21
N ILE A 164 9.35 -4.22 -4.92
CA ILE A 164 9.62 -2.88 -4.40
C ILE A 164 10.92 -2.35 -5.00
N SER A 165 11.97 -3.18 -5.03
CA SER A 165 13.26 -2.84 -5.62
C SER A 165 13.12 -2.44 -7.10
N ARG A 166 12.34 -3.20 -7.86
CA ARG A 166 12.06 -2.90 -9.28
C ARG A 166 11.23 -1.64 -9.47
N LEU A 167 10.24 -1.37 -8.62
CA LEU A 167 9.45 -0.14 -8.67
C LEU A 167 10.30 1.09 -8.38
N ASN A 168 11.21 0.99 -7.41
CA ASN A 168 12.12 2.08 -7.06
C ASN A 168 13.11 2.38 -8.20
N LEU A 169 13.56 1.38 -8.95
CA LEU A 169 14.41 1.58 -10.14
C LEU A 169 13.69 2.32 -11.27
N ILE A 170 12.39 2.07 -11.47
CA ILE A 170 11.60 2.72 -12.54
C ILE A 170 11.43 4.22 -12.26
N ARG A 171 11.38 4.62 -10.99
CA ARG A 171 11.27 6.03 -10.58
C ARG A 171 12.50 6.86 -10.98
N ASN A 172 13.67 6.25 -11.14
CA ASN A 172 14.91 6.96 -11.50
C ASN A 172 15.08 7.16 -13.03
N VAL A 173 14.11 6.72 -13.84
CA VAL A 173 14.18 6.73 -15.32
C VAL A 173 13.12 7.63 -15.95
N LEU A 174 12.14 8.09 -15.17
CA LEU A 174 11.10 9.05 -15.57
C LEU A 174 11.33 10.40 -14.91
#